data_AF-A0A1B0G6J7-F1
#
_entry.id   AF-A0A1B0G6J7-F1
#
_cell.length_a   1.000
_cell.length_b   1.000
_cell.length_c   1.000
_cell.angle_alpha   90.00
_cell.angle_beta   90.00
_cell.angle_gamma   90.00
#
_symmetry.space_group_name_H-M   'P 1'
#
loop_
_entity.id
_entity.type
_entity.pdbx_description
1 polymer ?
#
loop_
_entity_poly.entity_id
_entity_poly.type
_entity_poly.pdbx_seq_one_letter_code
_entity_poly.pdbx_strand_id
1 'polypeptide(L)'
;MTLCGTPEYLPPEIIQSKPYGTSVDWWSYGVLLFELVAGNSPFSPYSKDVMVMYAKICEGEYKMPAFFSAQLRDLVDHLLQVDLSKRYGNLTNGVKDIKDHAWFKPIDWYALLNQEIAAPYVPTVANMEDLSNFDKYPEPKPIHKSKTNRHADVFINF
;
A
#
# COMPACT_ATOMS: atom_id res chain seq x y z
N MET A 1 2.63 18.81 -10.16
CA MET A 1 2.56 17.37 -9.87
C MET A 1 3.00 17.20 -8.43
N THR A 2 2.15 16.69 -7.55
CA THR A 2 2.51 16.46 -6.14
C THR A 2 3.06 15.05 -6.06
N LEU A 3 4.34 14.89 -5.75
CA LEU A 3 4.92 13.61 -5.36
C LEU A 3 4.54 13.39 -3.90
N CYS A 4 3.46 12.66 -3.65
CA CYS A 4 3.00 12.29 -2.30
C CYS A 4 2.99 10.77 -2.15
N GLY A 5 3.54 10.27 -1.06
CA GLY A 5 3.59 8.84 -0.74
C GLY A 5 4.88 8.44 0.00
N THR A 6 4.87 7.24 0.59
CA THR A 6 6.09 6.59 1.05
C THR A 6 6.87 6.15 -0.19
N PRO A 7 8.16 6.51 -0.36
CA PRO A 7 8.93 6.29 -1.59
C PRO A 7 8.89 4.85 -2.14
N GLU A 8 8.79 3.86 -1.25
CA GLU A 8 8.78 2.44 -1.58
C GLU A 8 7.49 1.95 -2.26
N TYR A 9 6.39 2.69 -2.09
CA TYR A 9 5.06 2.32 -2.60
C TYR A 9 4.74 3.01 -3.93
N LEU A 10 5.62 3.87 -4.43
CA LEU A 10 5.42 4.62 -5.65
C LEU A 10 5.55 3.71 -6.88
N PRO A 11 4.59 3.74 -7.82
CA PRO A 11 4.69 3.00 -9.07
C PRO A 11 5.62 3.70 -10.08
N PRO A 12 6.11 2.96 -11.09
CA PRO A 12 7.03 3.46 -12.11
C PRO A 12 6.55 4.71 -12.82
N GLU A 13 5.26 4.78 -13.18
CA GLU A 13 4.67 5.89 -13.91
C GLU A 13 4.63 7.20 -13.09
N ILE A 14 4.50 7.12 -11.76
CA ILE A 14 4.57 8.31 -10.89
C ILE A 14 6.01 8.80 -10.80
N ILE A 15 6.99 7.89 -10.62
CA ILE A 15 8.41 8.24 -10.57
C ILE A 15 8.86 8.89 -11.88
N GLN A 16 8.38 8.37 -13.01
CA GLN A 16 8.68 8.87 -14.35
C GLN A 16 7.84 10.10 -14.75
N SER A 17 7.00 10.63 -13.85
CA SER A 17 6.14 11.78 -14.12
C SER A 17 5.22 11.59 -15.34
N LYS A 18 4.75 10.36 -15.57
CA LYS A 18 3.80 10.01 -16.64
C LYS A 18 2.35 10.21 -16.15
N PRO A 19 1.39 10.43 -17.06
CA PRO A 19 -0.03 10.35 -16.72
C PRO A 19 -0.36 8.98 -16.11
N TYR A 20 -1.12 8.99 -15.02
CA TYR A 20 -1.51 7.79 -14.30
C TYR A 20 -3.02 7.79 -14.03
N GLY A 21 -3.57 6.60 -13.78
CA GLY A 21 -4.97 6.39 -13.40
C GLY A 21 -5.06 5.64 -12.07
N THR A 22 -6.16 4.93 -11.85
CA THR A 22 -6.39 4.11 -10.64
C THR A 22 -5.48 2.88 -10.55
N SER A 23 -4.70 2.58 -11.60
CA SER A 23 -3.73 1.46 -11.63
C SER A 23 -2.57 1.61 -10.66
N VAL A 24 -2.32 2.83 -10.16
CA VAL A 24 -1.27 3.13 -9.17
C VAL A 24 -1.57 2.44 -7.84
N ASP A 25 -2.85 2.38 -7.46
CA ASP A 25 -3.28 1.75 -6.21
C ASP A 25 -3.05 0.23 -6.24
N TRP A 26 -3.21 -0.40 -7.42
CA TRP A 26 -2.95 -1.83 -7.59
C TRP A 26 -1.45 -2.17 -7.48
N TRP A 27 -0.57 -1.26 -7.89
CA TRP A 27 0.86 -1.40 -7.63
C TRP A 27 1.16 -1.32 -6.14
N SER A 28 0.66 -0.27 -5.47
CA SER A 28 0.86 -0.10 -4.02
C SER A 28 0.26 -1.27 -3.22
N TYR A 29 -0.84 -1.84 -3.70
CA TYR A 29 -1.42 -3.07 -3.16
C TYR A 29 -0.48 -4.28 -3.32
N GLY A 30 0.18 -4.43 -4.48
CA GLY A 30 1.20 -5.45 -4.70
C GLY A 30 2.40 -5.30 -3.74
N VAL A 31 2.87 -4.07 -3.53
CA VAL A 31 3.93 -3.75 -2.56
C VAL A 31 3.50 -4.13 -1.14
N LEU A 32 2.29 -3.74 -0.74
CA LEU A 32 1.73 -4.07 0.58
C LEU A 32 1.59 -5.58 0.78
N LEU A 33 1.06 -6.29 -0.22
CA LEU A 33 0.88 -7.74 -0.15
C LEU A 33 2.22 -8.47 0.00
N PHE A 34 3.24 -8.03 -0.75
CA PHE A 34 4.60 -8.54 -0.58
C PHE A 34 5.09 -8.30 0.85
N GLU A 35 4.97 -7.07 1.35
CA GLU A 35 5.49 -6.68 2.66
C GLU A 35 4.81 -7.43 3.82
N LEU A 36 3.48 -7.62 3.76
CA LEU A 36 2.73 -8.37 4.78
C LEU A 36 3.21 -9.82 4.94
N VAL A 37 3.69 -10.44 3.85
CA VAL A 37 4.15 -11.84 3.87
C VAL A 37 5.67 -11.94 4.07
N ALA A 38 6.44 -11.02 3.49
CA ALA A 38 7.90 -11.03 3.58
C ALA A 38 8.44 -10.39 4.87
N GLY A 39 7.70 -9.45 5.45
CA GLY A 39 8.14 -8.60 6.57
C GLY A 39 8.99 -7.41 6.15
N ASN A 40 9.25 -7.23 4.84
CA ASN A 40 10.00 -6.12 4.27
C ASN A 40 9.49 -5.79 2.86
N SER A 41 9.69 -4.56 2.42
CA SER A 41 9.30 -4.11 1.07
C SER A 41 10.13 -4.79 -0.04
N PRO A 42 9.54 -5.04 -1.24
CA PRO A 42 10.21 -5.68 -2.38
C PRO A 42 11.36 -4.85 -2.95
N PHE A 43 11.23 -3.52 -2.89
CA PHE A 43 12.24 -2.56 -3.35
C PHE A 43 13.09 -2.02 -2.21
N SER A 44 12.89 -2.56 -0.99
CA SER A 44 13.56 -2.07 0.20
C SER A 44 15.08 -2.12 0.02
N PRO A 45 15.79 -1.11 0.52
CA PRO A 45 17.12 -0.87 0.08
C PRO A 45 18.09 -1.68 0.94
N TYR A 46 18.74 -2.67 0.33
CA TYR A 46 20.07 -3.04 0.79
C TYR A 46 21.04 -1.83 0.77
N SER A 47 20.67 -0.72 0.10
CA SER A 47 21.40 0.57 0.05
C SER A 47 20.47 1.76 0.30
N LYS A 48 20.70 2.62 1.32
CA LYS A 48 19.86 3.79 1.67
C LYS A 48 19.64 4.86 0.56
N ASP A 49 20.09 4.60 -0.65
CA ASP A 49 19.95 5.47 -1.81
C ASP A 49 18.57 5.31 -2.48
N VAL A 50 17.77 6.36 -2.37
CA VAL A 50 16.42 6.47 -2.96
C VAL A 50 16.47 6.38 -4.48
N MET A 51 17.53 6.86 -5.13
CA MET A 51 17.64 6.83 -6.60
C MET A 51 17.85 5.41 -7.12
N VAL A 52 18.59 4.58 -6.39
CA VAL A 52 18.77 3.15 -6.71
C VAL A 52 17.45 2.41 -6.60
N MET A 53 16.67 2.70 -5.55
CA MET A 53 15.33 2.12 -5.38
C MET A 53 14.38 2.56 -6.51
N TYR A 54 14.41 3.83 -6.91
CA TYR A 54 13.60 4.30 -8.04
C TYR A 54 13.98 3.65 -9.37
N ALA A 55 15.28 3.41 -9.60
CA ALA A 55 15.74 2.66 -10.77
C ALA A 55 15.16 1.23 -10.77
N LYS A 56 15.26 0.51 -9.63
CA LYS A 56 14.70 -0.83 -9.48
C LYS A 56 13.18 -0.88 -9.68
N ILE A 57 12.46 0.09 -9.12
CA ILE A 57 11.01 0.21 -9.35
C ILE A 57 10.72 0.38 -10.84
N CYS A 58 11.42 1.30 -11.50
CA CYS A 58 11.23 1.56 -12.93
C CYS A 58 11.58 0.36 -13.82
N GLU A 59 12.52 -0.48 -13.40
CA GLU A 59 12.92 -1.72 -14.07
C GLU A 59 12.05 -2.92 -13.68
N GLY A 60 11.26 -2.81 -12.61
CA GLY A 60 10.52 -3.93 -12.01
C GLY A 60 11.44 -4.98 -11.39
N GLU A 61 12.64 -4.58 -10.95
CA GLU A 61 13.64 -5.49 -10.41
C GLU A 61 13.46 -5.67 -8.89
N TYR A 62 13.00 -6.86 -8.49
CA TYR A 62 12.94 -7.28 -7.10
C TYR A 62 13.14 -8.79 -6.98
N LYS A 63 13.41 -9.27 -5.75
CA LYS A 63 13.63 -10.70 -5.50
C LYS A 63 12.48 -11.29 -4.71
N MET A 64 11.81 -12.27 -5.32
CA MET A 64 10.73 -13.00 -4.68
C MET A 64 11.27 -13.97 -3.61
N PRO A 65 10.76 -13.94 -2.36
CA PRO A 65 11.24 -14.85 -1.32
C PRO A 65 10.96 -16.33 -1.63
N ALA A 66 11.90 -17.19 -1.22
CA ALA A 66 11.83 -18.64 -1.48
C ALA A 66 10.60 -19.32 -0.83
N PHE A 67 10.08 -18.75 0.27
CA PHE A 67 8.93 -19.27 1.01
C PHE A 67 7.57 -18.81 0.48
N PHE A 68 7.52 -17.93 -0.52
CA PHE A 68 6.25 -17.56 -1.14
C PHE A 68 5.63 -18.76 -1.86
N SER A 69 4.34 -18.99 -1.65
CA SER A 69 3.56 -19.96 -2.42
C SER A 69 3.55 -19.60 -3.91
N ALA A 70 3.42 -20.58 -4.80
CA ALA A 70 3.38 -20.34 -6.24
C ALA A 70 2.26 -19.35 -6.63
N GLN A 71 1.10 -19.45 -5.98
CA GLN A 71 -0.03 -18.56 -6.20
C GLN A 71 0.26 -17.14 -5.73
N LEU A 72 0.96 -16.95 -4.61
CA LEU A 72 1.34 -15.62 -4.16
C LEU A 72 2.32 -14.95 -5.11
N ARG A 73 3.33 -15.71 -5.58
CA ARG A 73 4.31 -15.20 -6.54
C ARG A 73 3.64 -14.72 -7.82
N ASP A 74 2.76 -15.56 -8.38
CA ASP A 74 2.01 -15.26 -9.59
C ASP A 74 1.17 -13.99 -9.43
N LEU A 75 0.45 -13.84 -8.32
CA LEU A 75 -0.33 -12.63 -8.04
C LEU A 75 0.54 -11.38 -7.94
N VAL A 76 1.64 -11.46 -7.19
CA VAL A 76 2.56 -10.33 -6.98
C VAL A 76 3.20 -9.92 -8.30
N ASP A 77 3.62 -10.86 -9.15
CA ASP A 77 4.18 -10.58 -10.48
C ASP A 77 3.18 -9.84 -11.38
N HIS A 78 1.89 -10.16 -11.30
CA HIS A 78 0.84 -9.48 -12.06
C HIS A 78 0.47 -8.09 -11.50
N LEU A 79 0.66 -7.85 -10.18
CA LEU A 79 0.40 -6.56 -9.54
C LEU A 79 1.61 -5.60 -9.68
N LEU A 80 2.83 -6.10 -9.49
CA LEU A 80 4.09 -5.36 -9.62
C LEU A 80 4.57 -5.32 -11.08
N GLN A 81 3.64 -5.11 -12.00
CA GLN A 81 3.90 -5.06 -13.42
C GLN A 81 4.16 -3.62 -13.88
N VAL A 82 5.33 -3.38 -14.49
CA VAL A 82 5.73 -2.06 -15.00
C VAL A 82 4.88 -1.65 -16.21
N ASP A 83 4.54 -2.63 -17.05
CA ASP A 83 3.66 -2.44 -18.20
C ASP A 83 2.18 -2.36 -17.76
N LEU A 84 1.62 -1.15 -17.80
CA LEU A 84 0.22 -0.89 -17.41
C LEU A 84 -0.80 -1.74 -18.17
N SER A 85 -0.49 -2.18 -19.40
CA SER A 85 -1.38 -3.03 -20.20
C SER A 85 -1.44 -4.48 -19.72
N LYS A 86 -0.59 -4.85 -18.75
CA LYS A 86 -0.48 -6.20 -18.17
C LYS A 86 -0.72 -6.22 -16.66
N ARG A 87 -0.86 -5.05 -16.03
CA ARG A 87 -1.07 -4.94 -14.59
C ARG A 87 -2.51 -5.34 -14.22
N TYR A 88 -2.64 -6.28 -13.29
CA TYR A 88 -3.95 -6.66 -12.76
C TYR A 88 -4.66 -5.47 -12.12
N GLY A 89 -5.99 -5.45 -12.25
CA GLY A 89 -6.81 -4.30 -11.86
C GLY A 89 -6.89 -3.19 -12.92
N ASN A 90 -6.04 -3.22 -13.95
CA ASN A 90 -6.06 -2.28 -15.09
C ASN A 90 -6.39 -2.94 -16.44
N LEU A 91 -6.67 -4.25 -16.45
CA LEU A 91 -7.09 -4.98 -17.64
C LEU A 91 -8.62 -4.85 -17.85
N THR A 92 -9.13 -5.46 -18.92
CA THR A 92 -10.56 -5.44 -19.26
C THR A 92 -11.47 -5.99 -18.17
N ASN A 93 -11.01 -6.95 -17.36
CA ASN A 93 -11.77 -7.50 -16.23
C ASN A 93 -11.62 -6.67 -14.94
N GLY A 94 -10.71 -5.70 -14.91
CA GLY A 94 -10.43 -4.84 -13.77
C GLY A 94 -10.12 -5.63 -12.51
N VAL A 95 -10.84 -5.33 -11.42
CA VAL A 95 -10.63 -5.97 -10.11
C VAL A 95 -10.90 -7.49 -10.10
N LYS A 96 -11.64 -8.01 -11.07
CA LYS A 96 -11.94 -9.46 -11.13
C LYS A 96 -10.69 -10.30 -11.36
N ASP A 97 -9.70 -9.80 -12.11
CA ASP A 97 -8.43 -10.53 -12.28
C ASP A 97 -7.73 -10.80 -10.93
N ILE A 98 -7.97 -9.92 -9.95
CA ILE A 98 -7.44 -10.08 -8.58
C ILE A 98 -8.38 -10.96 -7.76
N LYS A 99 -9.68 -10.68 -7.73
CA LYS A 99 -10.62 -11.40 -6.87
C LYS A 99 -10.77 -12.88 -7.22
N ASP A 100 -10.66 -13.20 -8.51
CA ASP A 100 -10.79 -14.56 -9.04
C ASP A 100 -9.43 -15.29 -9.12
N HIS A 101 -8.34 -14.62 -8.72
CA HIS A 101 -6.99 -15.20 -8.73
C HIS A 101 -6.89 -16.40 -7.78
N ALA A 102 -6.08 -17.40 -8.17
CA ALA A 102 -5.94 -18.65 -7.42
C ALA A 102 -5.49 -18.46 -5.96
N TRP A 103 -4.76 -17.39 -5.66
CA TRP A 103 -4.36 -17.03 -4.29
C TRP A 103 -5.55 -16.67 -3.39
N PHE A 104 -6.59 -16.06 -3.96
CA PHE A 104 -7.82 -15.69 -3.24
C PHE A 104 -8.92 -16.75 -3.29
N LYS A 105 -8.68 -17.90 -3.93
CA LYS A 105 -9.66 -18.99 -4.02
C LYS A 105 -10.33 -19.38 -2.69
N PRO A 106 -9.63 -19.36 -1.53
CA PRO A 106 -10.26 -19.68 -0.24
C PRO A 106 -11.18 -18.58 0.32
N ILE A 107 -11.19 -17.37 -0.25
CA ILE A 107 -11.92 -16.22 0.28
C ILE A 107 -13.34 -16.18 -0.27
N ASP A 108 -14.32 -16.25 0.63
CA ASP A 108 -15.68 -15.82 0.33
C ASP A 108 -15.77 -14.29 0.46
N TRP A 109 -15.83 -13.62 -0.68
CA TRP A 109 -15.87 -12.16 -0.74
C TRP A 109 -17.13 -11.55 -0.12
N TYR A 110 -18.26 -12.26 -0.10
CA TYR A 110 -19.50 -11.78 0.51
C TYR A 110 -19.46 -11.98 2.03
N ALA A 111 -18.99 -13.13 2.50
CA ALA A 111 -18.78 -13.35 3.94
C ALA A 111 -17.75 -12.34 4.50
N LEU A 112 -16.69 -12.04 3.76
CA LEU A 112 -15.71 -11.01 4.14
C LEU A 112 -16.37 -9.63 4.26
N LEU A 113 -17.16 -9.24 3.26
CA LEU A 113 -17.87 -7.95 3.25
C LEU A 113 -18.87 -7.83 4.40
N ASN A 114 -19.56 -8.93 4.73
CA ASN A 114 -20.53 -9.01 5.81
C ASN A 114 -19.89 -9.22 7.20
N GLN A 115 -18.55 -9.24 7.29
CA GLN A 115 -17.79 -9.45 8.53
C GLN A 115 -18.09 -10.80 9.21
N GLU A 116 -18.40 -11.83 8.42
CA GLU A 116 -18.71 -13.19 8.89
C GLU A 116 -17.46 -14.07 9.01
N ILE A 117 -16.34 -13.65 8.41
CA ILE A 117 -15.04 -14.33 8.51
C ILE A 117 -14.34 -13.90 9.80
N ALA A 118 -13.97 -14.87 10.64
CA ALA A 118 -13.18 -14.62 11.83
C ALA A 118 -11.79 -14.06 11.48
N ALA A 119 -11.41 -12.94 12.10
CA ALA A 119 -10.08 -12.36 11.90
C ALA A 119 -8.98 -13.31 12.42
N PRO A 120 -7.86 -13.47 11.70
CA PRO A 120 -6.75 -14.33 12.13
C PRO A 120 -6.03 -13.79 13.38
N TYR A 121 -6.17 -12.49 13.64
CA TYR A 121 -5.63 -11.82 14.81
C TYR A 121 -6.67 -10.86 15.38
N VAL A 122 -6.90 -10.96 16.69
CA VAL A 122 -7.73 -10.03 17.45
C VAL A 122 -6.83 -9.32 18.46
N PRO A 123 -6.62 -8.00 18.35
CA PRO A 123 -5.78 -7.27 19.28
C PRO A 123 -6.36 -7.30 20.69
N THR A 124 -5.49 -7.32 21.70
CA THR A 124 -5.93 -7.20 23.10
C THR A 124 -6.25 -5.74 23.38
N VAL A 125 -7.45 -5.48 23.90
CA VAL A 125 -7.93 -4.15 24.28
C VAL A 125 -8.58 -4.28 25.65
N ALA A 126 -8.05 -3.55 26.63
CA ALA A 126 -8.52 -3.63 28.02
C ALA A 126 -9.80 -2.83 28.24
N ASN A 127 -9.94 -1.66 27.60
CA ASN A 127 -11.09 -0.76 27.73
C ASN A 127 -11.14 0.26 26.57
N MET A 128 -12.12 1.16 26.57
CA MET A 128 -12.33 2.14 25.49
C MET A 128 -11.21 3.18 25.35
N GLU A 129 -10.40 3.39 26.38
CA GLU A 129 -9.30 4.37 26.40
C GLU A 129 -7.93 3.68 26.27
N ASP A 130 -7.90 2.38 25.95
CA ASP A 130 -6.66 1.62 25.87
C ASP A 130 -5.82 2.04 24.65
N LEU A 131 -4.65 2.62 24.93
CA LEU A 131 -3.66 3.03 23.94
C LEU A 131 -2.46 2.06 23.87
N SER A 132 -2.53 0.87 24.47
CA SER A 132 -1.39 -0.06 24.58
C SER A 132 -0.86 -0.58 23.25
N ASN A 133 -1.69 -0.58 22.20
CA ASN A 133 -1.31 -1.01 20.85
C ASN A 133 -0.66 0.10 20.01
N PHE A 134 -0.44 1.29 20.58
CA PHE A 134 0.20 2.43 19.93
C PHE A 134 1.54 2.76 20.57
N ASP A 135 2.45 3.31 19.77
CA ASP A 135 3.71 3.84 20.26
C ASP A 135 3.51 5.06 21.17
N LYS A 136 4.36 5.18 22.19
CA LYS A 136 4.37 6.34 23.08
C LYS A 136 5.20 7.46 22.46
N TYR A 137 4.55 8.56 22.16
CA TYR A 137 5.20 9.79 21.72
C TYR A 137 5.32 10.79 22.89
N PRO A 138 6.31 11.69 22.87
CA PRO A 138 6.38 12.78 23.83
C PRO A 138 5.10 13.62 23.78
N GLU A 139 4.60 14.03 24.94
CA GLU A 139 3.44 14.91 25.03
C GLU A 139 3.64 16.16 24.15
N PRO A 140 2.71 16.47 23.24
CA PRO A 140 2.82 17.66 22.42
C PRO A 140 2.84 18.89 23.32
N LYS A 141 3.59 19.91 22.92
CA LYS A 141 3.54 21.22 23.58
C LYS A 141 2.09 21.72 23.59
N PRO A 142 1.66 22.43 24.64
CA PRO A 142 0.31 23.00 24.71
C PRO A 142 -0.03 23.73 23.41
N ILE A 143 -1.15 23.37 22.79
CA ILE A 143 -1.59 23.98 21.54
C ILE A 143 -2.02 25.42 21.84
N HIS A 144 -1.17 26.38 21.47
CA HIS A 144 -1.50 27.80 21.56
C HIS A 144 -2.39 28.20 20.37
N LYS A 145 -3.68 28.41 20.62
CA LYS A 145 -4.58 28.98 19.61
C LYS A 145 -4.21 30.46 19.39
N SER A 146 -3.88 30.81 18.15
CA SER A 146 -3.67 32.20 17.76
C SER A 146 -4.95 33.01 17.99
N LYS A 147 -4.81 34.26 18.48
CA LYS A 147 -5.94 35.20 18.64
C LYS A 147 -6.49 35.68 17.29
N THR A 148 -5.71 35.55 16.22
CA THR A 148 -6.07 35.93 14.86
C THR A 148 -6.07 34.70 13.95
N ASN A 149 -7.16 34.53 13.20
CA ASN A 149 -7.22 33.56 12.12
C ASN A 149 -6.46 34.12 10.90
N ARG A 150 -5.24 33.60 10.68
CA ARG A 150 -4.33 34.11 9.65
C ARG A 150 -4.64 33.61 8.23
N HIS A 151 -5.52 32.62 8.11
CA HIS A 151 -5.77 31.88 6.86
C HIS A 151 -7.26 31.62 6.64
N ALA A 152 -8.11 32.53 7.13
CA ALA A 152 -9.56 32.41 7.05
C ALA A 152 -10.07 32.28 5.60
N ASP A 153 -9.38 32.96 4.68
CA ASP A 153 -9.60 32.94 3.23
C ASP A 153 -9.20 31.59 2.59
N VAL A 154 -8.10 30.99 3.06
CA VAL A 154 -7.56 29.73 2.51
C VAL A 154 -8.43 28.53 2.88
N PHE A 155 -9.01 28.54 4.08
CA PHE A 155 -9.78 27.42 4.62
C PHE A 155 -11.30 27.68 4.66
N ILE A 156 -11.82 28.58 3.83
CA ILE A 156 -13.24 28.95 3.84
C ILE A 156 -14.18 27.77 3.51
N ASN A 157 -13.67 26.76 2.79
CA ASN A 157 -14.39 25.54 2.39
C ASN A 157 -13.75 24.26 2.95
N PHE A 158 -12.96 24.37 4.03
CA PHE A 158 -12.38 23.19 4.70
C PHE A 158 -13.45 22.49 5.55
#